data_AF-A0AAV7H5D8-F1
#
_entry.id   AF-A0AAV7H5D8-F1
#
_cell.length_a   1.000
_cell.length_b   1.000
_cell.length_c   1.000
_cell.angle_alpha   90.00
_cell.angle_beta   90.00
_cell.angle_gamma   90.00
#
_symmetry.space_group_name_H-M   'P 1'
#
loop_
_entity.id
_entity.type
_entity.pdbx_description
1 polymer ?
#
loop_
_entity_poly.entity_id
_entity_poly.type
_entity_poly.pdbx_seq_one_letter_code
_entity_poly.pdbx_strand_id
1 'polypeptide(L)'
;MKILQLGLAVALASGIAAIIVYISGVSKFYGGARVSSEELNALISLQSGFRKCVNANGLGLQAVGGGDLCQVSIKFPSDTISKWKDPKTGELEGLSFDFNLCEAVATWEQVSL
;
A
#
# COMPACT_ATOMS: atom_id res chain seq x y z
N MET A 1 -14.67 -29.00 -45.89
CA MET A 1 -14.86 -27.60 -45.43
C MET A 1 -15.55 -27.47 -44.07
N LYS A 2 -16.57 -28.28 -43.75
CA LYS A 2 -17.30 -28.21 -42.46
C LYS A 2 -16.43 -28.44 -41.21
N ILE A 3 -15.47 -29.37 -41.27
CA ILE A 3 -14.58 -29.69 -40.13
C ILE A 3 -13.64 -28.52 -39.81
N LEU A 4 -13.13 -27.84 -40.84
CA LEU A 4 -12.29 -26.64 -40.69
C LEU A 4 -13.09 -25.48 -40.07
N GLN A 5 -14.35 -25.32 -40.50
CA GLN A 5 -15.25 -24.31 -39.94
C GLN A 5 -15.62 -24.58 -38.48
N LEU A 6 -15.83 -25.85 -38.11
CA LEU A 6 -16.09 -26.26 -36.73
C LEU A 6 -14.86 -26.03 -35.84
N GLY A 7 -13.66 -26.36 -36.32
CA GLY A 7 -12.42 -26.08 -35.59
C GLY A 7 -12.18 -24.58 -35.36
N LEU A 8 -12.44 -23.75 -36.37
CA LEU A 8 -12.34 -22.29 -36.24
C LEU A 8 -13.36 -21.75 -35.22
N ALA A 9 -14.60 -22.26 -35.23
CA ALA A 9 -15.64 -21.84 -34.30
C ALA A 9 -15.27 -22.17 -32.84
N VAL A 10 -14.71 -23.35 -32.60
CA VAL A 10 -14.25 -23.75 -31.25
C VAL A 10 -13.09 -22.88 -30.76
N ALA A 11 -12.12 -22.59 -31.63
CA ALA A 11 -10.99 -21.73 -31.28
C ALA A 11 -11.44 -20.30 -30.95
N LEU A 12 -12.38 -19.74 -31.74
CA LEU A 12 -12.94 -18.42 -31.49
C LEU A 12 -13.75 -18.37 -30.18
N ALA A 13 -14.59 -19.37 -29.93
CA ALA A 13 -15.37 -19.45 -28.70
C ALA A 13 -14.47 -19.55 -27.45
N SER A 14 -13.39 -20.35 -27.53
CA SER A 14 -12.40 -20.48 -26.45
C SER A 14 -11.65 -19.16 -26.19
N GLY A 15 -11.21 -18.49 -27.26
CA GLY A 15 -10.55 -17.18 -27.15
C GLY A 15 -11.46 -16.10 -26.55
N ILE A 16 -12.72 -16.05 -27.00
CA ILE A 16 -13.73 -15.11 -26.45
C ILE A 16 -13.99 -15.42 -24.97
N ALA A 17 -14.13 -16.70 -24.60
CA ALA A 17 -14.30 -17.09 -23.20
C ALA A 17 -13.11 -16.69 -22.32
N ALA A 18 -11.88 -16.88 -22.81
CA ALA A 18 -10.67 -16.48 -22.09
C ALA A 18 -10.61 -14.95 -21.88
N ILE A 19 -10.97 -14.16 -22.90
CA ILE A 19 -11.04 -12.70 -22.81
C ILE A 19 -12.12 -12.27 -21.81
N ILE A 20 -13.30 -12.92 -21.83
CA ILE A 20 -14.37 -12.62 -20.88
C ILE A 20 -13.95 -12.94 -19.44
N VAL A 21 -13.27 -14.07 -19.21
CA VAL A 21 -12.75 -14.42 -17.87
C VAL A 21 -11.67 -13.44 -17.44
N TYR A 22 -10.76 -13.05 -18.33
CA TYR A 22 -9.75 -12.03 -18.05
C TYR A 22 -10.42 -10.70 -17.68
N ILE A 23 -11.34 -10.18 -18.51
CA ILE A 23 -12.03 -8.93 -18.22
C ILE A 23 -12.85 -9.06 -16.93
N SER A 24 -13.67 -10.09 -16.75
CA SER A 24 -14.55 -10.22 -15.58
C SER A 24 -13.79 -10.48 -14.29
N GLY A 25 -12.72 -11.27 -14.35
CA GLY A 25 -11.82 -11.55 -13.23
C GLY A 25 -11.00 -10.32 -12.86
N VAL A 26 -10.29 -9.74 -13.84
CA VAL A 26 -9.47 -8.53 -13.63
C VAL A 26 -10.35 -7.35 -13.24
N SER A 27 -11.56 -7.16 -13.80
CA SER A 27 -12.46 -6.06 -13.40
C SER A 27 -12.97 -6.20 -11.96
N LYS A 28 -13.10 -7.43 -11.44
CA LYS A 28 -13.43 -7.64 -10.02
C LYS A 28 -12.24 -7.39 -9.09
N PHE A 29 -11.01 -7.64 -9.55
CA PHE A 29 -9.78 -7.36 -8.80
C PHE A 29 -9.33 -5.88 -8.90
N TYR A 30 -9.61 -5.21 -10.02
CA TYR A 30 -9.35 -3.78 -10.28
C TYR A 30 -10.58 -2.90 -10.05
N GLY A 31 -11.67 -3.46 -9.52
CA GLY A 31 -12.71 -2.67 -8.89
C GLY A 31 -12.12 -2.12 -7.61
N GLY A 32 -11.43 -0.98 -7.69
CA GLY A 32 -10.91 -0.28 -6.53
C GLY A 32 -11.97 -0.31 -5.45
N ALA A 33 -11.67 -0.99 -4.35
CA ALA A 33 -12.59 -1.14 -3.24
C ALA A 33 -13.14 0.25 -2.96
N ARG A 34 -14.44 0.45 -3.19
CA ARG A 34 -15.08 1.72 -2.85
C ARG A 34 -15.06 1.78 -1.34
N VAL A 35 -14.00 2.38 -0.81
CA VAL A 35 -13.83 2.63 0.62
C VAL A 35 -15.07 3.39 1.06
N SER A 36 -15.87 2.76 1.91
CA SER A 36 -17.04 3.39 2.51
C SER A 36 -16.59 4.62 3.31
N SER A 37 -17.51 5.55 3.55
CA SER A 37 -17.22 6.68 4.43
C SER A 37 -16.80 6.24 5.84
N GLU A 38 -17.33 5.11 6.33
CA GLU A 38 -16.93 4.54 7.62
C GLU A 38 -15.47 4.06 7.63
N GLU A 39 -15.07 3.29 6.63
CA GLU A 39 -13.69 2.81 6.48
C GLU A 39 -12.70 3.97 6.30
N LEU A 40 -13.10 4.99 5.54
CA LEU A 40 -12.30 6.21 5.37
C LEU A 40 -12.09 6.94 6.70
N ASN A 41 -13.15 7.08 7.49
CA ASN A 41 -13.07 7.69 8.82
C ASN A 41 -12.21 6.86 9.78
N ALA A 42 -12.28 5.53 9.69
CA ALA A 42 -11.42 4.65 10.48
C ALA A 42 -9.93 4.84 10.12
N LEU A 43 -9.60 4.94 8.83
CA LEU A 43 -8.25 5.23 8.35
C LEU A 43 -7.74 6.60 8.83
N ILE A 44 -8.57 7.65 8.74
CA ILE A 44 -8.22 8.98 9.25
C ILE A 44 -7.95 8.94 10.76
N SER A 45 -8.83 8.25 11.50
CA SER A 45 -8.69 8.07 12.95
C SER A 45 -7.40 7.32 13.30
N LEU A 46 -7.11 6.23 12.58
CA LEU A 46 -5.89 5.46 12.74
C LEU A 46 -4.64 6.31 12.48
N GLN A 47 -4.57 7.02 11.36
CA GLN A 47 -3.43 7.87 11.02
C GLN A 47 -3.24 8.97 12.07
N SER A 48 -4.32 9.64 12.48
CA SER A 48 -4.25 10.66 13.54
C SER A 48 -3.83 10.06 14.88
N GLY A 49 -4.33 8.88 15.24
CA GLY A 49 -4.01 8.18 16.48
C GLY A 49 -2.54 7.77 16.52
N PHE A 50 -2.04 7.20 15.43
CA PHE A 50 -0.63 6.85 15.27
C PHE A 50 0.27 8.06 15.45
N ARG A 51 -0.05 9.18 14.77
CA ARG A 51 0.74 10.42 14.89
C ARG A 51 0.79 10.95 16.32
N LYS A 52 -0.35 10.96 17.01
CA LYS A 52 -0.43 11.35 18.43
C LYS A 52 0.39 10.41 19.32
N CYS A 53 0.33 9.10 19.06
CA CYS A 53 1.08 8.10 19.81
C CYS A 53 2.59 8.31 19.66
N VAL A 54 3.09 8.48 18.43
CA VAL A 54 4.51 8.75 18.18
C VAL A 54 4.93 10.06 18.83
N ASN A 55 4.14 11.13 18.72
CA ASN A 55 4.50 12.40 19.35
C ASN A 55 4.55 12.31 20.89
N ALA A 56 3.74 11.45 21.51
CA ALA A 56 3.71 11.28 22.97
C ALA A 56 4.75 10.27 23.48
N ASN A 57 4.99 9.19 22.74
CA ASN A 57 5.74 8.02 23.21
C ASN A 57 6.97 7.68 22.35
N GLY A 58 7.16 8.34 21.21
CA GLY A 58 8.19 8.03 20.22
C GLY A 58 9.59 8.55 20.57
N LEU A 59 9.88 8.77 21.85
CA LEU A 59 11.22 9.14 22.35
C LEU A 59 11.81 10.39 21.64
N GLY A 60 10.97 11.38 21.36
CA GLY A 60 11.37 12.62 20.68
C GLY A 60 11.20 12.61 19.16
N LEU A 61 10.83 11.48 18.56
CA LEU A 61 10.43 11.42 17.16
C LEU A 61 9.09 12.11 16.94
N GLN A 62 8.87 12.56 15.70
CA GLN A 62 7.64 13.19 15.25
C GLN A 62 7.07 12.44 14.06
N ALA A 63 5.75 12.24 14.05
CA ALA A 63 5.06 11.62 12.92
C ALA A 63 4.23 12.66 12.16
N VAL A 64 4.54 12.81 10.88
CA VAL A 64 3.90 13.77 9.97
C VAL A 64 3.14 13.00 8.89
N GLY A 65 1.88 13.40 8.63
CA GLY A 65 1.10 12.80 7.53
C GLY A 65 1.73 13.09 6.16
N GLY A 66 1.65 12.13 5.25
CA GLY A 66 2.16 12.22 3.88
C GLY A 66 1.09 12.64 2.86
N GLY A 67 1.25 12.17 1.63
CA GLY A 67 0.37 12.51 0.50
C GLY A 67 -1.00 11.81 0.52
N ASP A 68 -1.15 10.75 1.32
CA ASP A 68 -2.38 10.00 1.48
C ASP A 68 -2.62 9.59 2.96
N LEU A 69 -3.69 8.82 3.21
CA LEU A 69 -4.06 8.37 4.56
C LEU A 69 -3.20 7.24 5.12
N CYS A 70 -2.45 6.55 4.26
CA CYS A 70 -1.58 5.43 4.63
C CYS A 70 -0.15 5.89 4.86
N GLN A 71 0.29 6.94 4.19
CA GLN A 71 1.65 7.45 4.26
C GLN A 71 1.84 8.33 5.49
N VAL A 72 2.82 7.97 6.32
CA VAL A 72 3.32 8.79 7.43
C VAL A 72 4.83 8.81 7.36
N SER A 73 5.42 9.97 7.59
CA SER A 73 6.88 10.10 7.68
C SER A 73 7.24 10.32 9.15
N ILE A 74 8.06 9.41 9.69
CA ILE A 74 8.59 9.47 11.06
C ILE A 74 9.94 10.18 10.98
N LYS A 75 10.07 11.29 11.70
CA LYS A 75 11.20 12.19 11.60
C LYS A 75 11.82 12.44 12.95
N PHE A 76 13.13 12.59 12.95
CA PHE A 76 13.83 13.21 14.06
C PHE A 76 13.47 14.71 14.12
N PRO A 77 13.60 15.35 15.30
CA PRO A 77 13.52 16.81 15.41
C PRO A 77 14.42 17.52 14.39
N SER A 78 13.98 18.67 13.87
CA SER A 78 14.66 19.40 12.80
C SER A 78 16.08 19.89 13.17
N ASP A 79 16.37 20.01 14.46
CA ASP A 79 17.67 20.37 15.02
C ASP A 79 18.60 19.16 15.25
N THR A 80 18.14 17.95 14.92
CA THR A 80 18.96 16.73 15.05
C THR A 80 20.07 16.72 14.01
N ILE A 81 21.30 16.49 14.47
CA ILE A 81 22.48 16.33 13.61
C ILE A 81 22.81 14.84 13.50
N SER A 82 22.76 14.29 12.28
CA SER A 82 23.16 12.92 12.00
C SER A 82 24.66 12.75 12.28
N LYS A 83 24.98 11.87 13.24
CA LYS A 83 26.37 11.58 13.65
C LYS A 83 26.93 10.33 12.98
N TRP A 84 26.06 9.47 12.47
CA TRP A 84 26.47 8.23 11.85
C TRP A 84 26.63 8.41 10.35
N LYS A 85 27.73 7.86 9.84
CA LYS A 85 28.10 7.90 8.43
C LYS A 85 28.33 6.47 7.98
N ASP A 86 27.67 6.07 6.90
CA ASP A 86 27.83 4.74 6.33
C ASP A 86 29.31 4.52 5.93
N PRO A 87 29.98 3.48 6.44
CA PRO A 87 31.39 3.24 6.14
C PRO A 87 31.68 2.89 4.68
N LYS A 88 30.69 2.38 3.94
CA LYS A 88 30.82 1.95 2.53
C LYS A 88 30.50 3.08 1.58
N THR A 89 29.39 3.78 1.79
CA THR A 89 28.92 4.85 0.88
C THR A 89 29.43 6.22 1.28
N GLY A 90 29.76 6.41 2.57
CA GLY A 90 30.08 7.72 3.11
C GLY A 90 28.87 8.64 3.24
N GLU A 91 27.65 8.14 3.12
CA GLU A 91 26.43 8.93 3.31
C GLU A 91 26.10 9.07 4.80
N LEU A 92 25.55 10.22 5.20
CA LEU A 92 25.04 10.38 6.55
C LEU A 92 23.72 9.63 6.70
N GLU A 93 23.46 9.10 7.90
CA GLU A 93 22.19 8.44 8.18
C GLU A 93 21.02 9.41 7.98
N GLY A 94 19.95 8.91 7.35
CA GLY A 94 18.71 9.64 7.18
C GLY A 94 18.06 9.98 8.52
N LEU A 95 17.41 11.14 8.58
CA LEU A 95 16.67 11.61 9.76
C LEU A 95 15.15 11.59 9.55
N SER A 96 14.69 10.99 8.46
CA SER A 96 13.30 10.91 8.05
C SER A 96 13.07 9.57 7.38
N PHE A 97 12.06 8.84 7.83
CA PHE A 97 11.75 7.50 7.35
C PHE A 97 10.27 7.44 7.00
N ASP A 98 9.98 6.96 5.80
CA ASP A 98 8.61 6.78 5.36
C ASP A 98 8.06 5.46 5.90
N PHE A 99 6.81 5.52 6.35
CA PHE A 99 6.11 4.44 6.99
C PHE A 99 4.70 4.33 6.39
N ASN A 100 4.38 3.14 5.88
CA ASN A 100 3.06 2.84 5.34
C ASN A 100 2.21 2.15 6.41
N LEU A 101 1.27 2.91 7.00
CA LEU A 101 0.35 2.41 8.03
C LEU A 101 -0.52 1.27 7.54
N CYS A 102 -1.01 1.36 6.31
CA CYS A 102 -1.93 0.37 5.75
C CYS A 102 -1.23 -0.95 5.50
N GLU A 103 0.01 -0.91 5.00
CA GLU A 103 0.85 -2.11 4.84
C GLU A 103 1.20 -2.74 6.20
N ALA A 104 1.51 -1.92 7.20
CA ALA A 104 1.79 -2.40 8.55
C ALA A 104 0.58 -3.09 9.18
N VAL A 105 -0.63 -2.52 9.04
CA VAL A 105 -1.88 -3.14 9.52
C VAL A 105 -2.18 -4.43 8.77
N ALA A 106 -2.10 -4.42 7.44
CA ALA A 106 -2.32 -5.62 6.64
C ALA A 106 -1.37 -6.76 7.01
N THR A 107 -0.09 -6.42 7.27
CA THR A 107 0.90 -7.38 7.74
C THR A 107 0.57 -7.89 9.14
N TRP A 108 0.15 -6.99 10.04
CA TRP A 108 -0.24 -7.37 11.41
C TRP A 108 -1.42 -8.35 11.42
N GLU A 109 -2.41 -8.14 10.57
CA GLU A 109 -3.55 -9.04 10.42
C GLU A 109 -3.13 -10.42 9.89
N GLN A 110 -2.19 -10.48 8.93
CA GLN A 110 -1.70 -11.74 8.38
C GLN A 110 -0.95 -12.63 9.39
N VAL A 111 -0.25 -12.03 10.36
CA VAL A 111 0.54 -12.79 11.34
C VAL A 111 -0.24 -13.07 12.63
N SER A 112 -1.31 -12.33 12.88
CA SER A 112 -2.14 -12.46 14.09
C SER A 112 -3.35 -13.38 13.89
N LEU A 113 -3.67 -13.72 12.64
CA LEU A 113 -4.70 -14.68 12.23
C LEU A 113 -4.07 -16.01 11.82
#